data_AF-A0A813FFU7-F1
#
_entry.id   AF-A0A813FFU7-F1
#
_cell.length_a   1.000
_cell.length_b   1.000
_cell.length_c   1.000
_cell.angle_alpha   90.00
_cell.angle_beta   90.00
_cell.angle_gamma   90.00
#
_symmetry.space_group_name_H-M   'P 1'
#
loop_
_entity.id
_entity.type
_entity.pdbx_description
1 polymer ?
#
loop_
_entity_poly.entity_id
_entity_poly.type
_entity_poly.pdbx_seq_one_letter_code
_entity_poly.pdbx_strand_id
1 'polypeptide(L)'
;MATTRQQQTMRALLALLLPFAILAEGVGNGPVGVESPVPPHKVSPAEQCAFALPPELPYYWEPSCAMGLLGCMADGVHLQCRFCGEAPFTGLPCPLDAVSPAGETCAFDNAPTTPVYWDPACYYGQKGCFADSKHLGCRFCGAGDYLDIPCPYSACTHAVEPVSPYYWDPSCTLGMLGCRADAIHTQCRFCGKIPFQGIPCPESSRPPYDECWFPRHPKETYFWDPTCDWGVAGCWADGVHAECRFCEGNGQYAAIDCPVVPETTLLP
;
A
#
# COMPACT_ATOMS: atom_id res chain seq x y z
N MET A 1 -64.05 2.96 21.61
CA MET A 1 -64.35 4.21 22.34
C MET A 1 -63.18 5.14 22.08
N ALA A 2 -63.26 6.02 21.07
CA ALA A 2 -63.65 7.44 21.22
C ALA A 2 -62.70 8.17 22.22
N THR A 3 -62.00 9.28 21.94
CA THR A 3 -62.29 10.42 21.03
C THR A 3 -61.15 11.46 21.10
N THR A 4 -60.74 12.06 19.95
CA THR A 4 -60.35 13.50 19.69
C THR A 4 -59.23 14.20 20.50
N ARG A 5 -58.45 15.21 20.06
CA ARG A 5 -58.49 16.24 18.98
C ARG A 5 -57.09 16.92 18.89
N GLN A 6 -56.52 17.13 17.70
CA GLN A 6 -56.28 18.42 17.00
C GLN A 6 -55.52 19.57 17.69
N GLN A 7 -54.40 19.99 17.05
CA GLN A 7 -54.01 21.38 16.72
C GLN A 7 -52.93 21.28 15.61
N GLN A 8 -53.19 21.45 14.31
CA GLN A 8 -53.31 22.69 13.50
C GLN A 8 -52.16 23.71 13.72
N THR A 9 -51.11 23.72 12.88
CA THR A 9 -50.92 24.44 11.58
C THR A 9 -50.66 25.95 11.69
N MET A 10 -49.50 26.44 11.20
CA MET A 10 -49.35 27.43 10.10
C MET A 10 -48.06 28.27 10.10
N ARG A 11 -47.47 28.39 8.88
CA ARG A 11 -46.84 29.58 8.23
C ARG A 11 -45.46 30.05 8.72
N ALA A 12 -44.54 30.55 7.88
CA ALA A 12 -44.46 30.88 6.45
C ALA A 12 -42.96 30.97 6.06
N LEU A 13 -42.52 30.45 4.90
CA LEU A 13 -42.21 31.21 3.66
C LEU A 13 -41.51 32.56 3.87
N LEU A 14 -40.20 32.61 3.59
CA LEU A 14 -39.52 33.82 3.15
C LEU A 14 -38.42 33.47 2.13
N ALA A 15 -38.79 33.49 0.85
CA ALA A 15 -37.88 33.59 -0.27
C ALA A 15 -37.63 35.09 -0.51
N LEU A 16 -36.37 35.53 -0.48
CA LEU A 16 -35.97 36.86 -0.90
C LEU A 16 -34.99 36.74 -2.06
N LEU A 17 -35.50 37.19 -3.20
CA LEU A 17 -34.82 37.48 -4.46
C LEU A 17 -33.91 38.71 -4.27
N LEU A 18 -32.71 38.68 -4.86
CA LEU A 18 -32.02 39.89 -5.32
C LEU A 18 -31.46 39.69 -6.74
N PRO A 19 -31.56 40.69 -7.64
CA PRO A 19 -31.16 40.58 -9.04
C PRO A 19 -29.79 41.23 -9.36
N PHE A 20 -29.17 40.66 -10.40
CA PHE A 20 -28.33 41.26 -11.45
C PHE A 20 -27.38 42.44 -11.12
N ALA A 21 -26.07 42.19 -11.29
CA ALA A 21 -25.14 43.15 -11.86
C ALA A 21 -24.10 42.45 -12.74
N ILE A 22 -24.19 42.74 -14.04
CA ILE A 22 -23.24 42.44 -15.11
C ILE A 22 -22.18 43.54 -15.11
N LEU A 23 -20.89 43.21 -15.12
CA LEU A 23 -19.85 44.02 -15.75
C LEU A 23 -18.78 43.08 -16.33
N ALA A 24 -18.52 43.28 -17.62
CA ALA A 24 -17.52 42.58 -18.42
C ALA A 24 -16.21 43.39 -18.50
N GLU A 25 -15.21 42.73 -19.09
CA GLU A 25 -13.97 43.22 -19.71
C GLU A 25 -12.67 43.18 -18.87
N GLY A 26 -11.73 42.37 -19.38
CA GLY A 26 -10.37 42.23 -18.88
C GLY A 26 -9.61 41.10 -19.58
N VAL A 27 -9.50 41.16 -20.91
CA VAL A 27 -8.61 40.29 -21.70
C VAL A 27 -7.17 40.71 -21.43
N GLY A 28 -6.43 39.90 -20.67
CA GLY A 28 -4.98 39.99 -20.50
C GLY A 28 -4.31 38.77 -21.09
N ASN A 29 -3.84 38.85 -22.34
CA ASN A 29 -2.92 37.89 -22.95
C ASN A 29 -1.56 37.99 -22.24
N GLY A 30 -1.32 37.13 -21.25
CA GLY A 30 0.01 36.85 -20.70
C GLY A 30 0.71 35.77 -21.54
N PRO A 31 2.04 35.87 -21.78
CA PRO A 31 2.77 34.87 -22.54
C PRO A 31 2.73 33.52 -21.82
N VAL A 32 2.28 32.49 -22.53
CA VAL A 32 2.32 31.09 -22.12
C VAL A 32 3.78 30.73 -21.84
N GLY A 33 4.11 30.61 -20.55
CA GLY A 33 5.36 30.03 -20.10
C GLY A 33 5.44 28.60 -20.59
N VAL A 34 6.54 28.28 -21.26
CA VAL A 34 6.88 26.94 -21.71
C VAL A 34 6.98 26.04 -20.47
N GLU A 35 5.99 25.19 -20.25
CA GLU A 35 6.10 24.07 -19.29
C GLU A 35 7.22 23.15 -19.78
N SER A 36 8.32 23.13 -19.03
CA SER A 36 9.37 22.13 -19.19
C SER A 36 8.80 20.73 -18.97
N PRO A 37 9.30 19.70 -19.68
CA PRO A 37 8.88 18.32 -19.47
C PRO A 37 9.13 17.90 -18.02
N VAL A 38 8.08 17.48 -17.32
CA VAL A 38 8.20 16.86 -16.00
C VAL A 38 8.79 15.45 -16.19
N PRO A 39 9.95 15.12 -15.61
CA PRO A 39 10.52 13.78 -15.71
C PRO A 39 9.66 12.74 -14.96
N PRO A 40 9.53 11.51 -15.49
CA PRO A 40 8.58 10.51 -15.01
C PRO A 40 9.14 9.72 -13.82
N HIS A 41 9.33 10.39 -12.69
CA HIS A 41 9.32 9.75 -11.37
C HIS A 41 8.64 10.75 -10.43
N LYS A 42 7.58 10.35 -9.73
CA LYS A 42 7.13 11.12 -8.57
C LYS A 42 8.24 10.99 -7.52
N VAL A 43 9.22 11.89 -7.59
CA VAL A 43 10.23 12.08 -6.56
C VAL A 43 9.46 12.37 -5.29
N SER A 44 9.47 11.44 -4.32
CA SER A 44 8.93 11.76 -3.00
C SER A 44 9.73 12.97 -2.49
N PRO A 45 9.11 13.98 -1.87
CA PRO A 45 9.83 15.16 -1.41
C PRO A 45 11.08 14.81 -0.57
N ALA A 46 11.04 13.68 0.14
CA ALA A 46 12.14 13.15 0.93
C ALA A 46 13.40 12.76 0.13
N GLU A 47 13.31 12.40 -1.16
CA GLU A 47 14.49 12.13 -2.01
C GLU A 47 15.37 13.37 -2.25
N GLN A 48 14.90 14.56 -1.86
CA GLN A 48 15.69 15.80 -1.85
C GLN A 48 16.71 15.83 -0.69
N CYS A 49 16.56 14.97 0.31
CA CYS A 49 17.56 14.79 1.37
C CYS A 49 18.82 14.09 0.84
N ALA A 50 20.00 14.56 1.24
CA ALA A 50 21.28 14.09 0.74
C ALA A 50 22.18 13.58 1.88
N PHE A 51 22.03 12.31 2.26
CA PHE A 51 22.84 11.71 3.32
C PHE A 51 24.17 11.15 2.79
N ALA A 52 25.25 11.34 3.55
CA ALA A 52 26.56 10.76 3.24
C ALA A 52 26.58 9.22 3.43
N LEU A 53 25.76 8.72 4.35
CA LEU A 53 25.50 7.30 4.59
C LEU A 53 23.99 7.10 4.67
N PRO A 54 23.44 5.93 4.27
CA PRO A 54 22.03 5.64 4.48
C PRO A 54 21.65 5.90 5.95
N PRO A 55 20.65 6.75 6.22
CA PRO A 55 20.25 7.04 7.60
C PRO A 55 19.64 5.79 8.24
N GLU A 56 19.71 5.67 9.56
CA GLU A 56 19.02 4.61 10.31
C GLU A 56 17.64 5.05 10.80
N LEU A 57 17.36 6.36 10.79
CA LEU A 57 16.13 6.95 11.28
C LEU A 57 15.21 7.37 10.13
N PRO A 58 13.88 7.26 10.28
CA PRO A 58 12.93 7.79 9.33
C PRO A 58 13.08 9.29 9.12
N TYR A 59 12.96 9.73 7.88
CA TYR A 59 13.10 11.12 7.50
C TYR A 59 12.10 11.53 6.44
N TYR A 60 11.82 12.82 6.38
CA TYR A 60 10.95 13.40 5.36
C TYR A 60 11.38 14.83 5.06
N TRP A 61 10.83 15.38 3.99
CA TRP A 61 11.09 16.77 3.62
C TRP A 61 9.99 17.69 4.15
N GLU A 62 10.36 18.60 5.04
CA GLU A 62 9.47 19.56 5.67
C GLU A 62 9.81 20.99 5.20
N PRO A 63 9.03 21.60 4.30
CA PRO A 63 9.31 22.95 3.81
C PRO A 63 9.34 24.02 4.92
N SER A 64 8.61 23.79 6.01
CA SER A 64 8.54 24.71 7.15
C SER A 64 9.63 24.48 8.20
N CYS A 65 10.53 23.51 8.01
CA CYS A 65 11.60 23.21 8.95
C CYS A 65 12.58 24.39 9.04
N ALA A 66 12.93 24.76 10.27
CA ALA A 66 13.81 25.89 10.56
C ALA A 66 14.88 25.48 11.58
N MET A 67 16.00 26.19 11.57
CA MET A 67 17.10 25.96 12.51
C MET A 67 16.60 25.99 13.96
N GLY A 68 16.95 24.94 14.72
CA GLY A 68 16.56 24.79 16.12
C GLY A 68 15.25 24.04 16.35
N LEU A 69 14.47 23.74 15.31
CA LEU A 69 13.33 22.82 15.43
C LEU A 69 13.82 21.36 15.47
N LEU A 70 13.16 20.55 16.30
CA LEU A 70 13.51 19.14 16.51
C LEU A 70 13.48 18.36 15.19
N GLY A 71 14.58 17.67 14.90
CA GLY A 71 14.73 16.81 13.73
C GLY A 71 15.18 17.50 12.44
N CYS A 72 15.14 18.84 12.33
CA CYS A 72 15.55 19.56 11.12
C CYS A 72 17.06 19.44 10.85
N MET A 73 17.47 19.70 9.61
CA MET A 73 18.85 19.52 9.15
C MET A 73 19.34 18.08 9.32
N ALA A 74 18.46 17.12 9.06
CA ALA A 74 18.72 15.70 9.28
C ALA A 74 19.91 15.17 8.45
N ASP A 75 20.05 15.63 7.21
CA ASP A 75 21.11 15.22 6.29
C ASP A 75 22.41 16.05 6.41
N GLY A 76 22.40 17.09 7.26
CA GLY A 76 23.53 18.02 7.43
C GLY A 76 23.72 19.02 6.29
N VAL A 77 22.83 19.02 5.28
CA VAL A 77 22.95 19.86 4.08
C VAL A 77 21.71 20.75 3.91
N HIS A 78 20.52 20.18 4.04
CA HIS A 78 19.25 20.85 3.80
C HIS A 78 18.48 21.05 5.10
N LEU A 79 18.08 22.29 5.38
CA LEU A 79 17.30 22.62 6.58
C LEU A 79 15.96 21.88 6.63
N GLN A 80 15.36 21.66 5.46
CA GLN A 80 14.06 21.03 5.28
C GLN A 80 14.09 19.53 5.53
N CYS A 81 15.25 18.88 5.40
CA CYS A 81 15.35 17.46 5.68
C CYS A 81 15.16 17.24 7.18
N ARG A 82 14.19 16.40 7.56
CA ARG A 82 13.75 16.26 8.94
C ARG A 82 13.62 14.80 9.38
N PHE A 83 14.27 14.43 10.48
CA PHE A 83 14.04 13.15 11.14
C PHE A 83 12.74 13.14 11.93
N CYS A 84 12.06 12.00 11.98
CA CYS A 84 10.79 11.82 12.70
C CYS A 84 10.69 10.42 13.33
N GLY A 85 9.73 10.24 14.22
CA GLY A 85 9.25 8.94 14.71
C GLY A 85 10.19 8.21 15.68
N GLU A 86 11.46 8.05 15.36
CA GLU A 86 12.38 7.25 16.19
C GLU A 86 13.21 8.10 17.12
N ALA A 87 13.67 7.52 18.24
CA ALA A 87 14.44 8.25 19.25
C ALA A 87 15.71 8.84 18.62
N PRO A 88 16.02 10.13 18.86
CA PRO A 88 15.44 11.05 19.86
C PRO A 88 14.21 11.86 19.39
N PHE A 89 13.65 11.58 18.22
CA PHE A 89 12.57 12.32 17.55
C PHE A 89 11.16 11.73 17.74
N THR A 90 10.97 10.90 18.78
CA THR A 90 9.68 10.22 19.08
C THR A 90 8.49 11.16 19.32
N GLY A 91 8.75 12.43 19.65
CA GLY A 91 7.73 13.47 19.79
C GLY A 91 7.24 14.08 18.47
N LEU A 92 7.80 13.65 17.33
CA LEU A 92 7.46 14.17 16.01
C LEU A 92 6.90 13.03 15.14
N PRO A 93 5.60 13.06 14.77
CA PRO A 93 5.02 12.03 13.92
C PRO A 93 5.60 12.10 12.50
N CYS A 94 5.83 10.94 11.89
CA CYS A 94 6.20 10.85 10.49
C CYS A 94 4.96 11.02 9.60
N PRO A 95 5.03 11.82 8.52
CA PRO A 95 3.99 11.81 7.51
C PRO A 95 4.02 10.51 6.70
N LEU A 96 2.95 10.23 5.95
CA LEU A 96 2.80 9.00 5.16
C LEU A 96 3.83 8.87 4.03
N ASP A 97 4.38 9.99 3.56
CA ASP A 97 5.42 10.06 2.53
C ASP A 97 6.84 10.15 3.12
N ALA A 98 7.00 9.94 4.42
CA ALA A 98 8.31 9.79 5.03
C ALA A 98 9.02 8.56 4.48
N VAL A 99 10.32 8.69 4.24
CA VAL A 99 11.19 7.56 3.92
C VAL A 99 11.66 6.95 5.24
N SER A 100 11.22 5.73 5.49
CA SER A 100 11.80 4.89 6.54
C SER A 100 12.97 4.13 5.92
N PRO A 101 14.20 4.27 6.41
CA PRO A 101 15.31 3.48 5.92
C PRO A 101 15.07 1.99 6.16
N ALA A 102 15.77 1.15 5.38
CA ALA A 102 15.55 -0.29 5.20
C ALA A 102 15.85 -1.18 6.42
N GLY A 103 15.68 -0.66 7.63
CA GLY A 103 15.43 -1.43 8.86
C GLY A 103 13.95 -1.73 9.04
N GLU A 104 13.22 -2.07 7.96
CA GLU A 104 11.78 -2.39 7.90
C GLU A 104 11.42 -3.70 8.65
N THR A 105 12.05 -3.96 9.78
CA THR A 105 11.88 -5.19 10.53
C THR A 105 11.91 -4.89 12.01
N CYS A 106 10.86 -5.33 12.68
CA CYS A 106 10.79 -5.30 14.12
C CYS A 106 11.81 -6.25 14.73
N ALA A 107 12.55 -5.76 15.72
CA ALA A 107 13.70 -6.44 16.30
C ALA A 107 13.41 -6.90 17.72
N PHE A 108 12.69 -8.02 17.85
CA PHE A 108 12.38 -8.60 19.15
C PHE A 108 13.54 -9.44 19.69
N ASP A 109 13.81 -9.34 21.00
CA ASP A 109 14.72 -10.27 21.67
C ASP A 109 14.15 -11.70 21.72
N ASN A 110 12.81 -11.80 21.75
CA ASN A 110 12.06 -13.05 21.62
C ASN A 110 10.85 -12.82 20.72
N ALA A 111 10.65 -13.69 19.72
CA ALA A 111 9.53 -13.55 18.79
C ALA A 111 8.18 -13.52 19.54
N PRO A 112 7.33 -12.51 19.30
CA PRO A 112 6.02 -12.43 19.94
C PRO A 112 5.05 -13.45 19.35
N THR A 113 4.06 -13.85 20.14
CA THR A 113 2.89 -14.60 19.64
C THR A 113 1.80 -13.68 19.09
N THR A 114 1.80 -12.41 19.53
CA THR A 114 0.95 -11.37 18.98
C THR A 114 1.51 -10.95 17.62
N PRO A 115 0.67 -10.91 16.57
CA PRO A 115 1.08 -10.47 15.24
C PRO A 115 1.61 -9.04 15.27
N VAL A 116 2.64 -8.80 14.48
CA VAL A 116 3.33 -7.51 14.37
C VAL A 116 3.48 -7.14 12.91
N TYR A 117 3.31 -5.87 12.59
CA TYR A 117 3.63 -5.30 11.29
C TYR A 117 4.32 -3.94 11.45
N TRP A 118 4.95 -3.48 10.38
CA TRP A 118 5.49 -2.13 10.32
C TRP A 118 4.41 -1.13 9.90
N ASP A 119 4.14 -0.14 10.74
CA ASP A 119 3.19 0.95 10.51
C ASP A 119 3.93 2.30 10.54
N PRO A 120 4.16 2.94 9.39
CA PRO A 120 4.84 4.23 9.35
C PRO A 120 4.02 5.36 10.00
N ALA A 121 2.70 5.16 10.19
CA ALA A 121 1.84 6.11 10.86
C ALA A 121 1.88 5.99 12.39
N CYS A 122 2.69 5.08 12.94
CA CYS A 122 2.83 4.93 14.38
C CYS A 122 3.39 6.20 15.05
N TYR A 123 2.85 6.54 16.22
CA TYR A 123 3.36 7.57 17.11
C TYR A 123 3.37 7.13 18.57
N TYR A 124 4.19 7.79 19.41
CA TYR A 124 4.37 7.39 20.80
C TYR A 124 3.06 7.45 21.58
N GLY A 125 2.74 6.40 22.34
CA GLY A 125 1.49 6.27 23.09
C GLY A 125 0.28 5.81 22.25
N GLN A 126 0.42 5.67 20.93
CA GLN A 126 -0.60 5.01 20.12
C GLN A 126 -0.66 3.51 20.43
N LYS A 127 -1.87 2.98 20.52
CA LYS A 127 -2.11 1.57 20.85
C LYS A 127 -1.43 0.65 19.83
N GLY A 128 -0.60 -0.25 20.36
CA GLY A 128 0.12 -1.27 19.60
C GLY A 128 1.49 -0.84 19.10
N CYS A 129 1.78 0.46 18.97
CA CYS A 129 3.05 0.97 18.46
C CYS A 129 4.20 0.75 19.45
N PHE A 130 5.44 0.85 18.96
CA PHE A 130 6.65 0.55 19.74
C PHE A 130 6.66 -0.89 20.30
N ALA A 131 6.11 -1.83 19.52
CA ALA A 131 5.85 -3.21 19.92
C ALA A 131 7.11 -3.97 20.38
N ASP A 132 8.25 -3.71 19.75
CA ASP A 132 9.54 -4.35 20.05
C ASP A 132 10.38 -3.57 21.07
N SER A 133 9.84 -2.47 21.61
CA SER A 133 10.53 -1.54 22.51
C SER A 133 11.79 -0.88 21.94
N LYS A 134 11.99 -0.91 20.61
CA LYS A 134 13.16 -0.36 19.93
C LYS A 134 12.75 0.58 18.80
N HIS A 135 11.81 0.16 17.97
CA HIS A 135 11.39 0.87 16.76
C HIS A 135 9.94 1.33 16.89
N LEU A 136 9.70 2.61 16.60
CA LEU A 136 8.35 3.18 16.74
C LEU A 136 7.36 2.57 15.74
N GLY A 137 7.82 2.30 14.52
CA GLY A 137 7.01 1.73 13.44
C GLY A 137 6.49 0.33 13.74
N CYS A 138 7.03 -0.37 14.73
CA CYS A 138 6.58 -1.71 15.07
C CYS A 138 5.25 -1.69 15.80
N ARG A 139 4.22 -2.31 15.19
CA ARG A 139 2.86 -2.27 15.71
C ARG A 139 2.25 -3.66 15.89
N PHE A 140 1.72 -3.93 17.09
CA PHE A 140 0.89 -5.10 17.33
C PHE A 140 -0.52 -4.95 16.73
N CYS A 141 -1.09 -6.06 16.24
CA CYS A 141 -2.42 -6.09 15.63
C CYS A 141 -3.14 -7.44 15.84
N GLY A 142 -4.44 -7.47 15.62
CA GLY A 142 -5.23 -8.68 15.35
C GLY A 142 -5.31 -9.76 16.45
N ALA A 143 -4.74 -9.54 17.63
CA ALA A 143 -4.77 -10.51 18.72
C ALA A 143 -4.75 -9.84 20.10
N GLY A 144 -5.36 -10.53 21.09
CA GLY A 144 -5.40 -10.07 22.48
C GLY A 144 -5.98 -8.66 22.61
N ASP A 145 -5.24 -7.77 23.28
CA ASP A 145 -5.63 -6.37 23.46
C ASP A 145 -5.66 -5.58 22.15
N TYR A 146 -5.11 -6.09 21.06
CA TYR A 146 -4.99 -5.41 19.76
C TYR A 146 -5.97 -5.93 18.71
N LEU A 147 -7.01 -6.68 19.11
CA LEU A 147 -8.04 -7.23 18.21
C LEU A 147 -8.78 -6.16 17.37
N ASP A 148 -8.85 -4.94 17.87
CA ASP A 148 -9.45 -3.77 17.21
C ASP A 148 -8.53 -3.14 16.14
N ILE A 149 -7.27 -3.56 16.06
CA ILE A 149 -6.30 -3.09 15.07
C ILE A 149 -6.22 -4.15 13.95
N PRO A 150 -6.72 -3.88 12.74
CA PRO A 150 -6.62 -4.83 11.62
C PRO A 150 -5.17 -5.08 11.24
N CYS A 151 -4.80 -6.35 11.04
CA CYS A 151 -3.48 -6.70 10.53
C CYS A 151 -3.46 -6.64 8.99
N PRO A 152 -2.41 -6.09 8.38
CA PRO A 152 -2.14 -6.28 6.96
C PRO A 152 -1.55 -7.67 6.68
N TYR A 153 -1.39 -8.01 5.40
CA TYR A 153 -0.72 -9.26 4.99
C TYR A 153 0.73 -9.35 5.50
N SER A 154 1.41 -8.23 5.67
CA SER A 154 2.80 -8.18 6.17
C SER A 154 2.95 -8.61 7.63
N ALA A 155 1.83 -8.78 8.36
CA ALA A 155 1.85 -9.41 9.68
C ALA A 155 2.13 -10.93 9.62
N CYS A 156 1.96 -11.55 8.45
CA CYS A 156 2.28 -12.96 8.24
C CYS A 156 3.79 -13.15 8.07
N THR A 157 4.40 -13.97 8.93
CA THR A 157 5.86 -14.11 9.00
C THR A 157 6.30 -15.44 8.39
N HIS A 158 6.85 -15.40 7.18
CA HIS A 158 7.32 -16.60 6.48
C HIS A 158 8.83 -16.76 6.62
N ALA A 159 9.29 -17.98 6.92
CA ALA A 159 10.72 -18.31 6.88
C ALA A 159 11.30 -18.24 5.46
N VAL A 160 10.46 -18.53 4.46
CA VAL A 160 10.73 -18.39 3.03
C VAL A 160 9.48 -17.83 2.39
N GLU A 161 9.60 -16.73 1.64
CA GLU A 161 8.46 -16.10 1.00
C GLU A 161 7.73 -17.10 0.09
N PRO A 162 6.43 -17.36 0.32
CA PRO A 162 5.71 -18.38 -0.41
C PRO A 162 5.40 -17.91 -1.84
N VAL A 163 5.32 -18.89 -2.74
CA VAL A 163 4.88 -18.67 -4.12
C VAL A 163 3.36 -18.50 -4.21
N SER A 164 2.63 -18.95 -3.19
CA SER A 164 1.18 -18.79 -3.10
C SER A 164 0.85 -17.47 -2.42
N PRO A 165 -0.08 -16.67 -2.98
CA PRO A 165 -0.48 -15.42 -2.38
C PRO A 165 -1.25 -15.69 -1.08
N TYR A 166 -1.15 -14.74 -0.15
CA TYR A 166 -1.72 -14.86 1.18
C TYR A 166 -2.19 -13.50 1.69
N TYR A 167 -3.14 -13.54 2.63
CA TYR A 167 -3.65 -12.37 3.32
C TYR A 167 -3.96 -12.69 4.78
N TRP A 168 -4.21 -11.65 5.57
CA TRP A 168 -4.71 -11.78 6.92
C TRP A 168 -6.23 -11.95 6.93
N ASP A 169 -6.71 -13.12 7.31
CA ASP A 169 -8.13 -13.46 7.42
C ASP A 169 -8.54 -13.59 8.90
N PRO A 170 -9.22 -12.59 9.50
CA PRO A 170 -9.69 -12.68 10.88
C PRO A 170 -10.69 -13.82 11.13
N SER A 171 -11.35 -14.32 10.07
CA SER A 171 -12.31 -15.42 10.15
C SER A 171 -11.67 -16.81 10.02
N CYS A 172 -10.36 -16.88 9.71
CA CYS A 172 -9.64 -18.14 9.60
C CYS A 172 -9.62 -18.89 10.93
N THR A 173 -9.98 -20.17 10.90
CA THR A 173 -9.86 -21.08 12.04
C THR A 173 -9.02 -22.29 11.68
N LEU A 174 -8.40 -22.91 12.69
CA LEU A 174 -7.55 -24.09 12.48
C LEU A 174 -8.36 -25.21 11.82
N GLY A 175 -7.85 -25.74 10.71
CA GLY A 175 -8.50 -26.80 9.93
C GLY A 175 -9.25 -26.31 8.68
N MET A 176 -9.49 -25.00 8.53
CA MET A 176 -9.98 -24.44 7.28
C MET A 176 -8.89 -24.41 6.20
N LEU A 177 -9.30 -24.55 4.93
CA LEU A 177 -8.39 -24.57 3.79
C LEU A 177 -7.63 -23.24 3.69
N GLY A 178 -6.30 -23.33 3.59
CA GLY A 178 -5.39 -22.20 3.43
C GLY A 178 -4.98 -21.50 4.73
N CYS A 179 -5.67 -21.72 5.85
CA CYS A 179 -5.33 -21.09 7.13
C CYS A 179 -3.99 -21.57 7.68
N ARG A 180 -3.39 -20.75 8.55
CA ARG A 180 -2.08 -20.98 9.13
C ARG A 180 -0.97 -21.08 8.06
N ALA A 181 -1.06 -20.20 7.07
CA ALA A 181 -0.15 -20.13 5.92
C ALA A 181 1.33 -19.96 6.31
N ASP A 182 1.59 -19.20 7.38
CA ASP A 182 2.93 -18.89 7.87
C ASP A 182 3.41 -19.84 8.99
N ALA A 183 2.65 -20.91 9.27
CA ALA A 183 2.84 -21.87 10.37
C ALA A 183 2.72 -21.31 11.80
N ILE A 184 2.57 -19.99 11.98
CA ILE A 184 2.55 -19.30 13.27
C ILE A 184 1.13 -18.82 13.58
N HIS A 185 0.59 -17.96 12.72
CA HIS A 185 -0.69 -17.28 12.92
C HIS A 185 -1.81 -18.01 12.19
N THR A 186 -2.88 -18.34 12.91
CA THR A 186 -4.03 -19.06 12.30
C THR A 186 -4.70 -18.24 11.20
N GLN A 187 -4.68 -16.91 11.33
CA GLN A 187 -5.33 -15.94 10.47
C GLN A 187 -4.62 -15.74 9.14
N CYS A 188 -3.34 -16.08 9.02
CA CYS A 188 -2.64 -16.02 7.74
C CYS A 188 -3.21 -17.09 6.81
N ARG A 189 -3.76 -16.66 5.68
CA ARG A 189 -4.50 -17.54 4.77
C ARG A 189 -3.99 -17.47 3.36
N PHE A 190 -3.66 -18.61 2.76
CA PHE A 190 -3.42 -18.70 1.33
C PHE A 190 -4.71 -18.53 0.51
N CYS A 191 -4.62 -17.89 -0.64
CA CYS A 191 -5.73 -17.64 -1.57
C CYS A 191 -5.29 -17.83 -3.03
N GLY A 192 -6.24 -17.85 -3.98
CA GLY A 192 -6.03 -17.73 -5.44
C GLY A 192 -5.29 -18.88 -6.14
N LYS A 193 -4.12 -19.28 -5.63
CA LYS A 193 -3.25 -20.31 -6.21
C LYS A 193 -3.65 -21.71 -5.81
N ILE A 194 -3.62 -22.66 -6.74
CA ILE A 194 -3.88 -24.07 -6.46
C ILE A 194 -3.05 -24.55 -5.24
N PRO A 195 -3.68 -25.19 -4.24
CA PRO A 195 -5.07 -25.70 -4.18
C PRO A 195 -6.12 -24.71 -3.62
N PHE A 196 -5.79 -23.43 -3.49
CA PHE A 196 -6.59 -22.38 -2.87
C PHE A 196 -7.43 -21.54 -3.85
N GLN A 197 -7.61 -22.00 -5.10
CA GLN A 197 -8.35 -21.26 -6.13
C GLN A 197 -9.81 -20.92 -5.77
N GLY A 198 -10.41 -21.66 -4.83
CA GLY A 198 -11.75 -21.35 -4.31
C GLY A 198 -11.79 -20.26 -3.23
N ILE A 199 -10.63 -19.71 -2.84
CA ILE A 199 -10.50 -18.66 -1.83
C ILE A 199 -10.11 -17.38 -2.56
N PRO A 200 -10.99 -16.38 -2.67
CA PRO A 200 -10.68 -15.14 -3.35
C PRO A 200 -9.61 -14.36 -2.57
N CYS A 201 -8.62 -13.85 -3.28
CA CYS A 201 -7.63 -12.93 -2.71
C CYS A 201 -8.22 -11.51 -2.64
N PRO A 202 -8.07 -10.76 -1.53
CA PRO A 202 -8.29 -9.33 -1.53
C PRO A 202 -7.24 -8.58 -2.37
N GLU A 203 -7.54 -7.34 -2.75
CA GLU A 203 -6.62 -6.50 -3.54
C GLU A 203 -5.30 -6.19 -2.84
N SER A 204 -5.32 -6.17 -1.51
CA SER A 204 -4.11 -5.99 -0.70
C SER A 204 -3.21 -7.23 -0.66
N SER A 205 -3.74 -8.43 -0.97
CA SER A 205 -2.87 -9.58 -1.20
C SER A 205 -2.32 -9.49 -2.60
N ARG A 206 -0.99 -9.45 -2.70
CA ARG A 206 -0.25 -9.77 -3.93
C ARG A 206 -1.00 -10.89 -4.68
N PRO A 207 -1.27 -10.80 -6.00
CA PRO A 207 -0.69 -9.87 -6.96
C PRO A 207 -1.67 -8.84 -7.57
N PRO A 208 -1.15 -7.84 -8.30
CA PRO A 208 -1.96 -6.93 -9.12
C PRO A 208 -2.85 -7.69 -10.13
N TYR A 209 -4.08 -7.19 -10.31
CA TYR A 209 -5.16 -7.91 -11.01
C TYR A 209 -5.13 -7.95 -12.53
N ASP A 210 -4.14 -7.33 -13.19
CA ASP A 210 -4.10 -7.23 -14.66
C ASP A 210 -2.71 -7.58 -15.23
N GLU A 211 -1.88 -8.29 -14.47
CA GLU A 211 -0.57 -8.72 -14.92
C GLU A 211 -0.16 -10.09 -14.37
N CYS A 212 0.63 -10.79 -15.16
CA CYS A 212 1.28 -12.02 -14.74
C CYS A 212 2.20 -11.79 -13.55
N TRP A 213 2.04 -12.58 -12.48
CA TRP A 213 2.87 -12.41 -11.29
C TRP A 213 3.77 -13.59 -10.99
N PHE A 214 5.07 -13.38 -11.05
CA PHE A 214 6.04 -14.41 -10.73
C PHE A 214 6.88 -14.01 -9.50
N PRO A 215 6.85 -14.79 -8.41
CA PRO A 215 7.74 -14.57 -7.26
C PRO A 215 9.22 -14.61 -7.64
N ARG A 216 9.53 -15.40 -8.66
CA ARG A 216 10.81 -15.40 -9.38
C ARG A 216 10.51 -15.47 -10.86
N HIS A 217 11.07 -14.55 -11.63
CA HIS A 217 10.84 -14.51 -13.07
C HIS A 217 11.15 -15.88 -13.72
N PRO A 218 10.21 -16.40 -14.54
CA PRO A 218 10.40 -17.65 -15.27
C PRO A 218 11.44 -17.46 -16.37
N LYS A 219 11.91 -18.58 -16.93
CA LYS A 219 12.78 -18.55 -18.12
C LYS A 219 11.97 -18.41 -19.40
N GLU A 220 10.76 -18.94 -19.37
CA GLU A 220 9.77 -18.90 -20.42
C GLU A 220 9.20 -17.49 -20.55
N THR A 221 8.93 -17.05 -21.77
CA THR A 221 8.20 -15.81 -22.03
C THR A 221 6.73 -16.01 -21.72
N TYR A 222 6.06 -14.91 -21.37
CA TYR A 222 4.67 -14.94 -20.94
C TYR A 222 3.96 -13.65 -21.32
N PHE A 223 2.62 -13.70 -21.34
CA PHE A 223 1.77 -12.55 -21.57
C PHE A 223 0.42 -12.73 -20.86
N TRP A 224 -0.34 -11.64 -20.77
CA TRP A 224 -1.70 -11.65 -20.25
C TRP A 224 -2.69 -11.95 -21.38
N ASP A 225 -3.41 -13.06 -21.27
CA ASP A 225 -4.38 -13.58 -22.22
C ASP A 225 -5.77 -13.66 -21.57
N PRO A 226 -6.68 -12.69 -21.78
CA PRO A 226 -8.03 -12.72 -21.22
C PRO A 226 -8.89 -13.91 -21.69
N THR A 227 -8.42 -14.67 -22.69
CA THR A 227 -9.11 -15.87 -23.20
C THR A 227 -8.60 -17.17 -22.58
N CYS A 228 -7.60 -17.08 -21.69
CA CYS A 228 -7.05 -18.25 -21.03
C CYS A 228 -8.05 -18.85 -20.02
N ASP A 229 -8.07 -20.19 -19.98
CA ASP A 229 -8.94 -20.95 -19.10
C ASP A 229 -8.25 -22.22 -18.59
N TRP A 230 -8.84 -22.84 -17.58
CA TRP A 230 -8.29 -24.07 -17.00
C TRP A 230 -8.22 -25.20 -18.04
N GLY A 231 -7.05 -25.85 -18.14
CA GLY A 231 -6.79 -26.93 -19.09
C GLY A 231 -6.29 -26.46 -20.46
N VAL A 232 -6.25 -25.15 -20.74
CA VAL A 232 -5.64 -24.61 -21.96
C VAL A 232 -4.12 -24.53 -21.79
N ALA A 233 -3.38 -24.96 -22.82
CA ALA A 233 -1.92 -25.00 -22.78
C ALA A 233 -1.31 -23.60 -22.58
N GLY A 234 -0.40 -23.49 -21.62
CA GLY A 234 0.28 -22.27 -21.26
C GLY A 234 -0.44 -21.42 -20.22
N CYS A 235 -1.76 -21.56 -20.04
CA CYS A 235 -2.55 -20.79 -19.09
C CYS A 235 -2.19 -21.11 -17.64
N TRP A 236 -2.57 -20.22 -16.71
CA TRP A 236 -2.19 -20.33 -15.30
C TRP A 236 -0.68 -20.37 -15.10
N ALA A 237 0.08 -19.64 -15.93
CA ALA A 237 1.53 -19.66 -15.93
C ALA A 237 2.13 -19.21 -14.59
N ASP A 238 1.56 -18.18 -13.95
CA ASP A 238 1.91 -17.77 -12.59
C ASP A 238 1.28 -18.64 -11.49
N GLY A 239 0.32 -19.48 -11.87
CA GLY A 239 -0.48 -20.32 -10.98
C GLY A 239 -1.48 -19.53 -10.13
N VAL A 240 -1.73 -18.25 -10.41
CA VAL A 240 -2.68 -17.39 -9.69
C VAL A 240 -3.77 -16.90 -10.62
N HIS A 241 -3.40 -16.35 -11.77
CA HIS A 241 -4.32 -15.79 -12.75
C HIS A 241 -4.48 -16.79 -13.89
N ALA A 242 -5.74 -17.05 -14.28
CA ALA A 242 -6.01 -17.90 -15.43
C ALA A 242 -5.35 -17.30 -16.67
N GLU A 243 -5.49 -15.98 -16.77
CA GLU A 243 -5.07 -15.11 -17.86
C GLU A 243 -3.57 -15.10 -18.08
N CYS A 244 -2.76 -15.43 -17.08
CA CYS A 244 -1.33 -15.48 -17.28
C CYS A 244 -0.93 -16.69 -18.13
N ARG A 245 -0.31 -16.45 -19.30
CA ARG A 245 -0.01 -17.49 -20.29
C ARG A 245 1.46 -17.54 -20.68
N PHE A 246 2.08 -18.72 -20.62
CA PHE A 246 3.38 -18.98 -21.23
C PHE A 246 3.28 -19.02 -22.76
N CYS A 247 4.25 -18.42 -23.44
CA CYS A 247 4.39 -18.38 -24.90
C CYS A 247 5.87 -18.55 -25.30
N GLU A 248 6.15 -18.78 -26.58
CA GLU A 248 7.49 -18.83 -27.24
C GLU A 248 8.61 -19.58 -26.47
N GLY A 249 8.23 -20.52 -25.61
CA GLY A 249 9.14 -21.30 -24.78
C GLY A 249 9.63 -22.57 -25.48
N ASN A 250 10.62 -23.24 -24.87
CA ASN A 250 10.98 -24.58 -25.29
C ASN A 250 9.91 -25.60 -24.88
N GLY A 251 9.74 -26.66 -25.67
CA GLY A 251 8.85 -27.77 -25.33
C GLY A 251 7.37 -27.46 -25.57
N GLN A 252 6.53 -27.66 -24.56
CA GLN A 252 5.06 -27.68 -24.69
C GLN A 252 4.40 -26.32 -25.00
N TYR A 253 5.15 -25.22 -24.91
CA TYR A 253 4.67 -23.87 -25.23
C TYR A 253 5.23 -23.31 -26.54
N ALA A 254 6.03 -24.09 -27.27
CA ALA A 254 6.68 -23.64 -28.52
C ALA A 254 5.69 -23.29 -29.65
N ALA A 255 4.45 -23.77 -29.55
CA ALA A 255 3.39 -23.49 -30.53
C ALA A 255 2.50 -22.31 -30.15
N ILE A 256 2.79 -21.62 -29.03
CA ILE A 256 2.01 -20.47 -28.55
C ILE A 256 2.81 -19.21 -28.86
N ASP A 257 2.33 -18.40 -29.81
CA ASP A 257 2.97 -17.14 -30.18
C ASP A 257 2.78 -16.09 -29.07
N CYS A 258 3.83 -15.32 -28.76
CA CYS A 258 3.69 -14.19 -27.86
C CYS A 258 3.14 -12.99 -28.65
N PRO A 259 2.23 -12.18 -28.08
CA PRO A 259 1.86 -10.92 -28.71
C PRO A 259 3.11 -10.04 -28.82
N VAL A 260 3.41 -9.59 -30.04
CA VAL A 260 4.48 -8.62 -30.26
C VAL A 260 4.01 -7.30 -29.67
N VAL A 261 4.60 -6.89 -28.54
CA VAL A 261 4.34 -5.56 -27.98
C VAL A 261 4.86 -4.54 -28.99
N PRO A 262 4.02 -3.70 -29.61
CA PRO A 262 4.50 -2.74 -30.58
C PRO A 262 5.43 -1.74 -29.88
N GLU A 263 6.61 -1.54 -30.47
CA GLU A 263 7.76 -0.75 -29.98
C GLU A 263 7.48 0.77 -30.01
N THR A 264 6.29 1.23 -29.59
CA THR A 264 5.83 2.61 -29.80
C THR A 264 5.68 3.44 -28.53
N THR A 265 6.13 2.98 -27.37
CA THR A 265 6.11 3.76 -26.11
C THR A 265 7.45 3.82 -25.38
N LEU A 266 8.56 3.53 -26.07
CA LEU A 266 9.88 4.00 -25.64
C LEU A 266 10.21 5.28 -26.41
N LEU A 267 9.65 6.40 -25.96
CA LEU A 267 10.20 7.71 -26.30
C LEU A 267 11.15 8.15 -25.17
N PRO A 268 12.29 8.77 -25.54
CA PRO A 268 13.46 9.00 -24.69
C PRO A 268 13.21 9.93 -23.50
#